data_AF-A0A7V9Z962-F1
#
_entry.id   AF-A0A7V9Z962-F1
#
_cell.length_a   1.000
_cell.length_b   1.000
_cell.length_c   1.000
_cell.angle_alpha   90.00
_cell.angle_beta   90.00
_cell.angle_gamma   90.00
#
_symmetry.space_group_name_H-M   'P 1'
#
loop_
_entity.id
_entity.type
_entity.pdbx_description
1 polymer ?
#
loop_
_entity_poly.entity_id
_entity_poly.type
_entity_poly.pdbx_seq_one_letter_code
_entity_poly.pdbx_strand_id
1 'polypeptide(L)'
;MDRRKQLLLALAIILLGIVSTLALPGFGFLMVSRVLLGVGTGVFVVTAYSTAANLAPSGQQAGAMSNIALGFSASLVLGIPIGRVVAAAYDWKVIFWGIGIFTLLGIFAVAKTIPSMEGEASVPLGKQLALLKKPKIAFALGVTFFVFISYSVVNTYITPFLTSVMSMSEQEVSVILFALGIASLIGSKLGGFLADRTGTARTLVGSMVVQALALALLSIVARTTIVAIPLLMLWAIAAWTFGPTQNYNLLSLAPEASGILLSLNSTFVQLGFAAGAGIGGIAVGGSSILAICWIGAATVFVAVSVASVSFGLTRTFSKRANG
;
A
#
# COMPACT_ATOMS: atom_id res chain seq x y z
N MET A 1 27.16 9.96 1.63
CA MET A 1 27.06 9.87 3.10
C MET A 1 27.20 8.40 3.48
N ASP A 2 27.98 8.09 4.51
CA ASP A 2 28.15 6.71 5.00
C ASP A 2 26.78 6.07 5.32
N ARG A 3 26.60 4.81 4.90
CA ARG A 3 25.35 4.05 5.05
C ARG A 3 24.92 3.92 6.51
N ARG A 4 25.89 3.70 7.42
CA ARG A 4 25.60 3.65 8.86
C ARG A 4 25.03 4.98 9.35
N LYS A 5 25.65 6.10 8.98
CA LYS A 5 25.15 7.45 9.32
C LYS A 5 23.77 7.73 8.73
N GLN A 6 23.49 7.26 7.50
CA GLN A 6 22.17 7.39 6.89
C GLN A 6 21.10 6.62 7.65
N LEU A 7 21.37 5.38 8.05
CA LEU A 7 20.44 4.57 8.85
C LEU A 7 20.17 5.21 10.22
N LEU A 8 21.22 5.65 10.92
CA LEU A 8 21.10 6.31 12.22
C LEU A 8 20.34 7.64 12.12
N LEU A 9 20.61 8.45 11.08
CA LEU A 9 19.88 9.68 10.82
C LEU A 9 18.40 9.39 10.57
N ALA A 10 18.09 8.39 9.74
CA ALA A 10 16.72 8.01 9.45
C ALA A 10 15.96 7.56 10.71
N LEU A 11 16.58 6.73 11.56
CA LEU A 11 16.01 6.31 12.84
C LEU A 11 15.86 7.48 13.83
N ALA A 12 16.80 8.43 13.85
CA ALA A 12 16.68 9.63 14.67
C ALA A 12 15.50 10.51 14.22
N ILE A 13 15.29 10.66 12.92
CA ILE A 13 14.12 11.37 12.36
C ILE A 13 12.82 10.66 12.73
N ILE A 14 12.78 9.32 12.66
CA ILE A 14 11.62 8.53 13.11
C ILE A 14 11.37 8.78 14.60
N LEU A 15 12.40 8.68 15.44
CA LEU A 15 12.29 8.89 16.87
C LEU A 15 11.79 10.30 17.21
N LEU A 16 12.28 11.32 16.50
CA LEU A 16 11.80 12.69 16.63
C LEU A 16 10.31 12.79 16.30
N GLY A 17 9.88 12.18 15.19
CA GLY A 17 8.46 12.11 14.82
C GLY A 17 7.59 11.41 15.87
N ILE A 18 8.08 10.35 16.52
CA ILE A 18 7.39 9.66 17.61
C ILE A 18 7.27 10.56 18.83
N VAL A 19 8.37 11.19 19.26
CA VAL A 19 8.39 12.11 20.42
C VAL A 19 7.45 13.29 20.16
N SER A 20 7.50 13.88 18.97
CA SER A 20 6.59 14.95 18.57
C SER A 20 5.12 14.51 18.59
N THR A 21 4.81 13.28 18.18
CA THR A 21 3.45 12.72 18.23
C THR A 21 2.94 12.59 19.67
N LEU A 22 3.82 12.24 20.60
CA LEU A 22 3.46 12.02 22.02
C LEU A 22 3.38 13.33 22.81
N ALA A 23 4.29 14.25 22.55
CA ALA A 23 4.50 15.45 23.36
C ALA A 23 3.68 16.66 22.88
N LEU A 24 3.42 16.78 21.57
CA LEU A 24 2.80 17.99 21.02
C LEU A 24 1.29 17.80 20.86
N PRO A 25 0.46 18.64 21.51
CA PRO A 25 -0.98 18.63 21.30
C PRO A 25 -1.35 19.34 20.01
N GLY A 26 -2.44 18.91 19.38
CA GLY A 26 -3.04 19.59 18.25
C GLY A 26 -2.71 18.96 16.89
N PHE A 27 -3.68 19.07 15.98
CA PHE A 27 -3.67 18.40 14.68
C PHE A 27 -2.47 18.82 13.80
N GLY A 28 -2.11 20.11 13.80
CA GLY A 28 -0.97 20.61 13.00
C GLY A 28 0.35 19.93 13.38
N PHE A 29 0.63 19.80 14.68
CA PHE A 29 1.85 19.14 15.15
C PHE A 29 1.82 17.62 14.90
N LEU A 30 0.64 16.98 15.00
CA LEU A 30 0.48 15.58 14.59
C LEU A 30 0.82 15.39 13.11
N MET A 31 0.38 16.32 12.24
CA MET A 31 0.70 16.27 10.81
C MET A 31 2.20 16.43 10.54
N VAL A 32 2.87 17.39 11.19
CA VAL A 32 4.33 17.52 11.09
C VAL A 32 5.04 16.26 11.56
N SER A 33 4.58 15.67 12.66
CA SER A 33 5.10 14.41 13.19
C SER A 33 4.96 13.26 12.19
N ARG A 34 3.83 13.18 11.48
CA ARG A 34 3.59 12.21 10.40
C ARG A 34 4.53 12.42 9.22
N VAL A 35 4.83 13.66 8.85
CA VAL A 35 5.81 13.97 7.81
C VAL A 35 7.20 13.50 8.21
N LEU A 36 7.63 13.77 9.45
CA LEU A 36 8.92 13.28 9.97
C LEU A 36 8.99 11.76 9.94
N LEU A 37 7.97 11.07 10.46
CA LEU A 37 7.86 9.62 10.42
C LEU A 37 7.97 9.08 8.99
N GLY A 38 7.22 9.66 8.04
CA GLY A 38 7.24 9.26 6.64
C GLY A 38 8.61 9.43 5.97
N VAL A 39 9.25 10.58 6.17
CA VAL A 39 10.59 10.87 5.65
C VAL A 39 11.61 9.90 6.24
N GLY A 40 11.61 9.73 7.56
CA GLY A 40 12.53 8.84 8.27
C GLY A 40 12.37 7.39 7.82
N THR A 41 11.14 6.87 7.74
CA THR A 41 10.86 5.52 7.24
C THR A 41 11.29 5.35 5.79
N GLY A 42 11.01 6.32 4.91
CA GLY A 42 11.41 6.26 3.50
C GLY A 42 12.93 6.15 3.32
N VAL A 43 13.69 7.00 4.03
CA VAL A 43 15.16 6.95 3.99
C VAL A 43 15.70 5.66 4.61
N PHE A 44 15.11 5.22 5.73
CA PHE A 44 15.53 3.99 6.41
C PHE A 44 15.38 2.78 5.51
N VAL A 45 14.20 2.57 4.91
CA VAL A 45 13.90 1.40 4.08
C VAL A 45 14.86 1.31 2.91
N VAL A 46 15.02 2.38 2.13
CA VAL A 46 15.92 2.40 0.96
C VAL A 46 17.37 2.12 1.36
N THR A 47 17.82 2.73 2.46
CA THR A 47 19.19 2.56 2.95
C THR A 47 19.40 1.14 3.49
N ALA A 48 18.43 0.57 4.20
CA ALA A 48 18.49 -0.77 4.76
C ALA A 48 18.59 -1.84 3.67
N TYR A 49 17.74 -1.78 2.64
CA TYR A 49 17.82 -2.70 1.50
C TYR A 49 19.19 -2.68 0.81
N SER A 50 19.71 -1.47 0.54
CA SER A 50 21.02 -1.33 -0.09
C SER A 50 22.16 -1.80 0.82
N THR A 51 22.06 -1.55 2.13
CA THR A 51 23.06 -1.97 3.11
C THR A 51 23.09 -3.50 3.25
N ALA A 52 21.91 -4.13 3.27
CA ALA A 52 21.80 -5.59 3.31
C ALA A 52 22.33 -6.27 2.04
N ALA A 53 22.07 -5.69 0.86
CA ALA A 53 22.63 -6.19 -0.38
C ALA A 53 24.17 -6.11 -0.39
N ASN A 54 24.75 -5.03 0.16
CA ASN A 54 26.20 -4.82 0.16
C ASN A 54 26.94 -5.66 1.21
N LEU A 55 26.31 -5.93 2.36
CA LEU A 55 26.88 -6.79 3.41
C LEU A 55 26.74 -8.28 3.11
N ALA A 56 25.82 -8.66 2.23
CA ALA A 56 25.59 -10.05 1.90
C ALA A 56 26.70 -10.63 1.01
N PRO A 57 27.10 -11.90 1.22
CA PRO A 57 28.00 -12.59 0.30
C PRO A 57 27.44 -12.62 -1.13
N SER A 58 28.34 -12.72 -2.12
CA SER A 58 27.93 -12.83 -3.52
C SER A 58 26.98 -14.02 -3.73
N GLY A 59 25.85 -13.77 -4.40
CA GLY A 59 24.78 -14.75 -4.62
C GLY A 59 23.73 -14.81 -3.50
N GLN A 60 23.93 -14.11 -2.37
CA GLN A 60 23.00 -14.11 -1.23
C GLN A 60 22.29 -12.77 -1.00
N GLN A 61 22.55 -11.77 -1.86
CA GLN A 61 21.98 -10.42 -1.71
C GLN A 61 20.44 -10.44 -1.71
N ALA A 62 19.84 -11.26 -2.58
CA ALA A 62 18.38 -11.40 -2.65
C ALA A 62 17.79 -11.94 -1.34
N GLY A 63 18.45 -12.91 -0.70
CA GLY A 63 18.04 -13.45 0.60
C GLY A 63 18.12 -12.42 1.72
N ALA A 64 19.22 -11.65 1.77
CA ALA A 64 19.38 -10.57 2.75
C ALA A 64 18.32 -9.48 2.59
N MET A 65 18.01 -9.07 1.35
CA MET A 65 16.92 -8.15 1.05
C MET A 65 15.55 -8.74 1.39
N SER A 66 15.34 -10.03 1.13
CA SER A 66 14.11 -10.74 1.48
C SER A 66 13.85 -10.73 2.99
N ASN A 67 14.89 -10.85 3.83
CA ASN A 67 14.73 -10.78 5.29
C ASN A 67 14.18 -9.41 5.75
N ILE A 68 14.61 -8.32 5.10
CA ILE A 68 14.03 -6.98 5.35
C ILE A 68 12.57 -6.94 4.90
N ALA A 69 12.27 -7.48 3.72
CA ALA A 69 10.91 -7.56 3.19
C ALA A 69 9.97 -8.37 4.10
N LEU A 70 10.47 -9.46 4.68
CA LEU A 70 9.76 -10.28 5.66
C LEU A 70 9.43 -9.48 6.91
N GLY A 71 10.37 -8.67 7.42
CA GLY A 71 10.10 -7.76 8.55
C GLY A 71 8.99 -6.76 8.25
N PHE A 72 9.00 -6.15 7.06
CA PHE A 72 7.93 -5.24 6.62
C PHE A 72 6.58 -5.94 6.44
N SER A 73 6.58 -7.15 5.90
CA SER A 73 5.37 -7.95 5.72
C SER A 73 4.78 -8.37 7.07
N ALA A 74 5.63 -8.83 7.99
CA ALA A 74 5.24 -9.20 9.34
C ALA A 74 4.68 -8.00 10.12
N SER A 75 5.24 -6.79 9.95
CA SER A 75 4.73 -5.60 10.62
C SER A 75 3.34 -5.19 10.11
N LEU A 76 3.04 -5.36 8.82
CA LEU A 76 1.70 -5.11 8.29
C LEU A 76 0.68 -6.15 8.81
N VAL A 77 1.06 -7.42 8.80
CA VAL A 77 0.17 -8.54 9.19
C VAL A 77 -0.11 -8.53 10.70
N LEU A 78 0.90 -8.32 11.53
CA LEU A 78 0.77 -8.37 12.99
C LEU A 78 0.52 -6.99 13.61
N GLY A 79 1.14 -5.95 13.07
CA GLY A 79 1.10 -4.61 13.66
C GLY A 79 -0.28 -3.97 13.63
N ILE A 80 -1.07 -4.17 12.55
CA ILE A 80 -2.42 -3.62 12.46
C ILE A 80 -3.36 -4.26 13.50
N PRO A 81 -3.48 -5.60 13.60
CA PRO A 81 -4.29 -6.25 14.64
C PRO A 81 -3.84 -5.90 16.06
N ILE A 82 -2.54 -5.99 16.36
CA ILE A 82 -2.01 -5.68 17.70
C ILE A 82 -2.29 -4.21 18.03
N GLY A 83 -2.02 -3.30 17.10
CA GLY A 83 -2.30 -1.87 17.29
C GLY A 83 -3.78 -1.60 17.53
N ARG A 84 -4.68 -2.33 16.85
CA ARG A 84 -6.13 -2.20 17.07
C ARG A 84 -6.55 -2.68 18.45
N VAL A 85 -6.04 -3.84 18.91
CA VAL A 85 -6.32 -4.37 20.26
C VAL A 85 -5.81 -3.41 21.33
N VAL A 86 -4.59 -2.88 21.16
CA VAL A 86 -4.01 -1.91 22.10
C VAL A 86 -4.81 -0.61 22.11
N ALA A 87 -5.21 -0.06 20.96
CA ALA A 87 -6.02 1.16 20.88
C ALA A 87 -7.45 0.99 21.41
N ALA A 88 -7.99 -0.23 21.38
CA ALA A 88 -9.31 -0.53 21.95
C ALA A 88 -9.26 -0.67 23.48
N ALA A 89 -8.17 -1.22 24.02
CA ALA A 89 -8.01 -1.45 25.46
C ALA A 89 -7.35 -0.27 26.20
N TYR A 90 -6.53 0.51 25.51
CA TYR A 90 -5.73 1.61 26.07
C TYR A 90 -5.77 2.84 25.15
N ASP A 91 -5.11 3.92 25.56
CA ASP A 91 -4.89 5.09 24.71
C ASP A 91 -3.97 4.74 23.51
N TRP A 92 -4.32 5.24 22.33
CA TRP A 92 -3.53 5.05 21.10
C TRP A 92 -2.08 5.52 21.23
N LYS A 93 -1.76 6.44 22.16
CA LYS A 93 -0.40 6.88 22.46
C LYS A 93 0.50 5.74 22.96
N VAL A 94 -0.05 4.71 23.59
CA VAL A 94 0.72 3.53 24.05
C VAL A 94 1.39 2.82 22.87
N ILE A 95 0.76 2.83 21.70
CA ILE A 95 1.33 2.27 20.46
C ILE A 95 2.62 3.02 20.09
N PHE A 96 2.60 4.36 20.16
CA PHE A 96 3.75 5.19 19.82
C PHE A 96 4.89 5.05 20.84
N TRP A 97 4.59 4.84 22.12
CA TRP A 97 5.61 4.47 23.11
C TRP A 97 6.32 3.16 22.74
N GLY A 98 5.55 2.13 22.40
CA GLY A 98 6.10 0.85 21.96
C GLY A 98 7.00 0.99 20.72
N ILE A 99 6.51 1.69 19.69
CA ILE A 99 7.30 1.96 18.47
C ILE A 99 8.56 2.76 18.80
N GLY A 100 8.49 3.71 19.73
CA GLY A 100 9.64 4.49 20.20
C GLY A 100 10.73 3.61 20.82
N ILE A 101 10.34 2.67 21.69
CA ILE A 101 11.25 1.69 22.30
C ILE A 101 11.92 0.84 21.22
N PHE A 102 11.15 0.27 20.28
CA PHE A 102 11.72 -0.51 19.18
C PHE A 102 12.65 0.32 18.27
N THR A 103 12.34 1.60 18.07
CA THR A 103 13.21 2.52 17.32
C THR A 103 14.54 2.74 18.03
N LEU A 104 14.53 2.93 19.36
CA LEU A 104 15.75 3.03 20.17
C LEU A 104 16.58 1.74 20.13
N LEU A 105 15.94 0.58 20.23
CA LEU A 105 16.61 -0.71 20.07
C LEU A 105 17.23 -0.86 18.68
N GLY A 106 16.53 -0.40 17.64
CA GLY A 106 17.05 -0.34 16.27
C GLY A 106 18.28 0.57 16.14
N ILE A 107 18.26 1.75 16.77
CA ILE A 107 19.42 2.66 16.81
C ILE A 107 20.61 1.97 17.45
N PHE A 108 20.41 1.32 18.61
CA PHE A 108 21.45 0.60 19.31
C PHE A 108 22.02 -0.55 18.47
N ALA A 109 21.15 -1.35 17.85
CA ALA A 109 21.55 -2.46 16.98
C ALA A 109 22.39 -1.96 15.80
N VAL A 110 21.89 -0.97 15.05
CA VAL A 110 22.61 -0.39 13.90
C VAL A 110 23.94 0.22 14.33
N ALA A 111 23.97 0.93 15.45
CA ALA A 111 25.19 1.53 15.97
C ALA A 111 26.25 0.48 16.32
N LYS A 112 25.85 -0.71 16.79
CA LYS A 112 26.78 -1.76 17.22
C LYS A 112 27.18 -2.71 16.10
N THR A 113 26.27 -3.02 15.16
CA THR A 113 26.48 -4.12 14.20
C THR A 113 26.79 -3.69 12.78
N ILE A 114 26.39 -2.48 12.35
CA ILE A 114 26.61 -2.03 10.97
C ILE A 114 27.96 -1.31 10.87
N PRO A 115 28.91 -1.82 10.06
CA PRO A 115 30.19 -1.13 9.85
C PRO A 115 30.01 0.17 9.07
N SER A 116 30.96 1.09 9.20
CA SER A 116 31.04 2.27 8.33
C SER A 116 31.39 1.83 6.92
N MET A 117 30.61 2.25 5.93
CA MET A 117 30.81 1.87 4.52
C MET A 117 30.67 3.07 3.61
N GLU A 118 31.52 3.16 2.59
CA GLU A 118 31.38 4.17 1.54
C GLU A 118 30.05 3.96 0.80
N GLY A 119 29.38 5.07 0.47
CA GLY A 119 28.11 5.01 -0.24
C GLY A 119 28.36 4.65 -1.70
N GLU A 120 28.04 3.42 -2.11
CA GLU A 120 28.04 3.04 -3.53
C GLU A 120 26.99 3.81 -4.33
N ALA A 121 27.29 3.97 -5.63
CA ALA A 121 26.42 4.62 -6.60
C ALA A 121 25.09 3.85 -6.75
N SER A 122 24.02 4.39 -6.17
CA SER A 122 22.66 3.92 -6.44
C SER A 122 22.32 4.12 -7.91
N VAL A 123 21.44 3.27 -8.46
CA VAL A 123 20.89 3.50 -9.80
C VAL A 123 20.29 4.91 -9.84
N PRO A 124 20.78 5.82 -10.71
CA PRO A 124 20.34 7.20 -10.71
C PRO A 124 18.83 7.29 -10.86
N LEU A 125 18.18 8.17 -10.08
CA LEU A 125 16.74 8.43 -10.17
C LEU A 125 16.28 8.69 -11.61
N GLY A 126 17.09 9.40 -12.42
CA GLY A 126 16.79 9.61 -13.83
C GLY A 126 16.64 8.33 -14.65
N LYS A 127 17.44 7.29 -14.37
CA LYS A 127 17.31 5.98 -15.04
C LYS A 127 16.06 5.23 -14.56
N GLN A 128 15.70 5.36 -13.29
CA GLN A 128 14.47 4.75 -12.75
C GLN A 128 13.23 5.43 -13.35
N LEU A 129 13.20 6.76 -13.34
CA LEU A 129 12.09 7.57 -13.90
C LEU A 129 11.99 7.45 -15.42
N ALA A 130 13.08 7.13 -16.12
CA ALA A 130 13.03 6.86 -17.56
C ALA A 130 12.10 5.69 -17.90
N LEU A 131 11.87 4.73 -16.98
CA LEU A 131 10.90 3.65 -17.19
C LEU A 131 9.46 4.18 -17.30
N LEU A 132 9.14 5.32 -16.68
CA LEU A 132 7.83 5.97 -16.82
C LEU A 132 7.61 6.54 -18.23
N LYS A 133 8.67 6.71 -19.03
CA LYS A 133 8.53 7.09 -20.44
C LYS A 133 8.03 5.94 -21.31
N LYS A 134 8.12 4.68 -20.84
CA LYS A 134 7.57 3.52 -21.56
C LYS A 134 6.05 3.49 -21.34
N PRO A 135 5.22 3.68 -22.38
CA PRO A 135 3.77 3.89 -22.23
C PRO A 135 3.07 2.72 -21.52
N LYS A 136 3.43 1.47 -21.81
CA LYS A 136 2.85 0.29 -21.13
C LYS A 136 3.11 0.29 -19.62
N ILE A 137 4.29 0.73 -19.20
CA ILE A 137 4.68 0.81 -17.78
C ILE A 137 3.94 1.97 -17.11
N ALA A 138 3.88 3.14 -17.75
CA ALA A 138 3.10 4.27 -17.26
C ALA A 138 1.62 3.94 -17.08
N PHE A 139 1.00 3.27 -18.06
CA PHE A 139 -0.39 2.83 -17.95
C PHE A 139 -0.58 1.83 -16.80
N ALA A 140 0.30 0.82 -16.68
CA ALA A 140 0.22 -0.14 -15.58
C ALA A 140 0.32 0.56 -14.22
N LEU A 141 1.30 1.45 -14.02
CA LEU A 141 1.46 2.19 -12.77
C LEU A 141 0.30 3.17 -12.51
N GLY A 142 -0.25 3.79 -13.55
CA GLY A 142 -1.45 4.63 -13.45
C GLY A 142 -2.69 3.84 -13.02
N VAL A 143 -2.89 2.63 -13.55
CA VAL A 143 -3.96 1.73 -13.10
C VAL A 143 -3.77 1.39 -11.62
N THR A 144 -2.55 1.07 -11.19
CA THR A 144 -2.24 0.86 -9.77
C THR A 144 -2.64 2.06 -8.91
N PHE A 145 -2.28 3.26 -9.32
CA PHE A 145 -2.64 4.49 -8.60
C PHE A 145 -4.15 4.60 -8.38
N PHE A 146 -4.96 4.50 -9.43
CA PHE A 146 -6.41 4.64 -9.34
C PHE A 146 -7.08 3.51 -8.56
N VAL A 147 -6.63 2.27 -8.71
CA VAL A 147 -7.15 1.13 -7.92
C VAL A 147 -6.92 1.35 -6.43
N PHE A 148 -5.73 1.82 -6.04
CA PHE A 148 -5.40 2.03 -4.63
C PHE A 148 -5.97 3.33 -4.05
N ILE A 149 -6.30 4.34 -4.87
CA ILE A 149 -7.18 5.45 -4.44
C ILE A 149 -8.56 4.89 -4.08
N SER A 150 -9.16 4.09 -4.97
CA SER A 150 -10.47 3.48 -4.75
C SER A 150 -10.51 2.62 -3.49
N TYR A 151 -9.47 1.82 -3.27
CA TYR A 151 -9.36 1.05 -2.05
C TYR A 151 -9.20 1.96 -0.82
N SER A 152 -8.31 2.94 -0.86
CA SER A 152 -8.00 3.74 0.32
C SER A 152 -9.14 4.63 0.75
N VAL A 153 -9.89 5.23 -0.18
CA VAL A 153 -10.99 6.13 0.18
C VAL A 153 -12.04 5.41 1.03
N VAL A 154 -12.26 4.13 0.77
CA VAL A 154 -13.20 3.30 1.54
C VAL A 154 -12.52 2.73 2.79
N ASN A 155 -11.32 2.14 2.66
CA ASN A 155 -10.62 1.49 3.76
C ASN A 155 -10.23 2.47 4.89
N THR A 156 -9.82 3.70 4.55
CA THR A 156 -9.44 4.72 5.54
C THR A 156 -10.62 5.13 6.41
N TYR A 157 -11.84 5.14 5.84
CA TYR A 157 -13.05 5.61 6.51
C TYR A 157 -14.03 4.47 6.83
N ILE A 158 -13.57 3.22 6.75
CA ILE A 158 -14.43 2.04 6.93
C ILE A 158 -15.03 1.96 8.33
N THR A 159 -14.27 2.30 9.38
CA THR A 159 -14.79 2.29 10.76
C THR A 159 -15.91 3.33 10.93
N PRO A 160 -15.71 4.62 10.59
CA PRO A 160 -16.79 5.59 10.55
C PRO A 160 -17.98 5.17 9.69
N PHE A 161 -17.75 4.54 8.53
CA PHE A 161 -18.82 4.04 7.67
C PHE A 161 -19.67 2.98 8.36
N LEU A 162 -19.03 1.95 8.95
CA LEU A 162 -19.73 0.87 9.66
C LEU A 162 -20.50 1.38 10.89
N THR A 163 -19.95 2.32 11.65
CA THR A 163 -20.62 2.84 12.85
C THR A 163 -21.73 3.83 12.52
N SER A 164 -21.51 4.77 11.59
CA SER A 164 -22.47 5.85 11.31
C SER A 164 -23.55 5.49 10.29
N VAL A 165 -23.26 4.61 9.32
CA VAL A 165 -24.21 4.21 8.27
C VAL A 165 -24.93 2.92 8.63
N MET A 166 -24.19 1.94 9.14
CA MET A 166 -24.69 0.61 9.44
C MET A 166 -25.05 0.43 10.93
N SER A 167 -24.85 1.46 11.75
CA SER A 167 -25.18 1.47 13.19
C SER A 167 -24.58 0.30 13.98
N MET A 168 -23.38 -0.14 13.58
CA MET A 168 -22.71 -1.29 14.19
C MET A 168 -21.96 -0.89 15.47
N SER A 169 -21.96 -1.80 16.45
CA SER A 169 -21.15 -1.69 17.67
C SER A 169 -19.65 -1.87 17.37
N GLU A 170 -18.79 -1.42 18.29
CA GLU A 170 -17.33 -1.54 18.15
C GLU A 170 -16.85 -2.99 18.03
N GLN A 171 -17.53 -3.91 18.73
CA GLN A 171 -17.23 -5.34 18.67
C GLN A 171 -17.52 -5.90 17.28
N GLU A 172 -18.67 -5.57 16.70
CA GLU A 172 -19.04 -6.00 15.36
C GLU A 172 -18.11 -5.40 14.29
N VAL A 173 -17.73 -4.13 14.43
CA VAL A 173 -16.73 -3.49 13.56
C VAL A 173 -15.40 -4.24 13.59
N SER A 174 -14.95 -4.65 14.77
CA SER A 174 -13.70 -5.40 14.92
C SER A 174 -13.77 -6.78 14.26
N VAL A 175 -14.91 -7.46 14.37
CA VAL A 175 -15.17 -8.73 13.65
C VAL A 175 -15.15 -8.53 12.13
N ILE A 176 -15.82 -7.49 11.63
CA ILE A 176 -15.83 -7.19 10.19
C ILE A 176 -14.42 -6.89 9.68
N LEU A 177 -13.63 -6.10 10.39
CA LEU A 177 -12.29 -5.76 9.93
C LEU A 177 -11.34 -6.96 9.95
N PHE A 178 -11.52 -7.87 10.91
CA PHE A 178 -10.85 -9.15 10.87
C PHE A 178 -11.27 -9.97 9.63
N ALA A 179 -12.57 -10.04 9.34
CA ALA A 179 -13.08 -10.70 8.13
C ALA A 179 -12.54 -10.06 6.84
N LEU A 180 -12.46 -8.72 6.76
CA LEU A 180 -11.87 -8.00 5.64
C LEU A 180 -10.37 -8.32 5.48
N GLY A 181 -9.65 -8.51 6.58
CA GLY A 181 -8.28 -9.01 6.56
C GLY A 181 -8.17 -10.40 5.93
N ILE A 182 -9.05 -11.34 6.32
CA ILE A 182 -9.12 -12.68 5.72
C ILE A 182 -9.48 -12.60 4.22
N ALA A 183 -10.48 -11.79 3.86
CA ALA A 183 -10.87 -11.53 2.47
C ALA A 183 -9.69 -11.00 1.65
N SER A 184 -8.85 -10.13 2.21
CA SER A 184 -7.66 -9.60 1.55
C SER A 184 -6.60 -10.69 1.28
N LEU A 185 -6.42 -11.62 2.22
CA LEU A 185 -5.54 -12.79 2.03
C LEU A 185 -6.08 -13.74 0.94
N ILE A 186 -7.39 -14.01 0.97
CA ILE A 186 -8.07 -14.82 -0.05
C ILE A 186 -7.91 -14.16 -1.43
N GLY A 187 -8.18 -12.86 -1.53
CA GLY A 187 -8.02 -12.08 -2.75
C GLY A 187 -6.59 -12.17 -3.29
N SER A 188 -5.59 -11.97 -2.45
CA SER A 188 -4.18 -12.06 -2.87
C SER A 188 -3.83 -13.44 -3.45
N LYS A 189 -4.31 -14.53 -2.81
CA LYS A 189 -4.10 -15.90 -3.32
C LYS A 189 -4.87 -16.15 -4.62
N LEU A 190 -6.11 -15.68 -4.72
CA LEU A 190 -6.92 -15.75 -5.93
C LEU A 190 -6.27 -14.99 -7.09
N GLY A 191 -5.63 -13.86 -6.84
CA GLY A 191 -4.92 -13.07 -7.85
C GLY A 191 -3.83 -13.84 -8.57
N GLY A 192 -2.99 -14.57 -7.83
CA GLY A 192 -1.98 -15.45 -8.42
C GLY A 192 -2.62 -16.59 -9.22
N PHE A 193 -3.54 -17.33 -8.59
CA PHE A 193 -4.20 -18.47 -9.23
C PHE A 193 -4.97 -18.10 -10.51
N LEU A 194 -5.73 -17.00 -10.48
CA LEU A 194 -6.51 -16.55 -11.64
C LEU A 194 -5.62 -15.97 -12.73
N ALA A 195 -4.51 -15.31 -12.38
CA ALA A 195 -3.53 -14.83 -13.36
C ALA A 195 -2.95 -16.00 -14.16
N ASP A 196 -2.57 -17.09 -13.47
CA ASP A 196 -2.02 -18.29 -14.10
C ASP A 196 -3.07 -19.02 -14.96
N ARG A 197 -4.31 -19.13 -14.47
CA ARG A 197 -5.37 -19.92 -15.13
C ARG A 197 -6.09 -19.18 -16.26
N THR A 198 -6.36 -17.90 -16.09
CA THR A 198 -7.24 -17.12 -16.99
C THR A 198 -6.51 -16.02 -17.76
N GLY A 199 -5.27 -15.71 -17.36
CA GLY A 199 -4.40 -14.69 -17.94
C GLY A 199 -4.45 -13.36 -17.21
N THR A 200 -3.27 -12.74 -17.02
CA THR A 200 -3.04 -11.49 -16.28
C THR A 200 -4.02 -10.37 -16.62
N ALA A 201 -4.25 -10.09 -17.90
CA ALA A 201 -5.12 -8.99 -18.32
C ALA A 201 -6.59 -9.21 -17.92
N ARG A 202 -7.09 -10.45 -18.04
CA ARG A 202 -8.48 -10.78 -17.67
C ARG A 202 -8.66 -10.71 -16.15
N THR A 203 -7.69 -11.19 -15.38
CA THR A 203 -7.72 -11.12 -13.92
C THR A 203 -7.71 -9.68 -13.43
N LEU A 204 -6.84 -8.81 -13.96
CA LEU A 204 -6.79 -7.39 -13.59
C LEU A 204 -8.11 -6.68 -13.89
N VAL A 205 -8.61 -6.80 -15.13
CA VAL A 205 -9.86 -6.12 -15.52
C VAL A 205 -11.05 -6.68 -14.73
N GLY A 206 -11.13 -8.01 -14.57
CA GLY A 206 -12.17 -8.66 -13.80
C GLY A 206 -12.20 -8.19 -12.35
N SER A 207 -11.04 -8.13 -11.68
CA SER A 207 -10.97 -7.67 -10.29
C SER A 207 -11.39 -6.21 -10.15
N MET A 208 -10.97 -5.33 -11.06
CA MET A 208 -11.38 -3.92 -11.05
C MET A 208 -12.88 -3.74 -11.31
N VAL A 209 -13.47 -4.51 -12.23
CA VAL A 209 -14.92 -4.48 -12.50
C VAL A 209 -15.71 -4.96 -11.29
N VAL A 210 -15.30 -6.08 -10.67
CA VAL A 210 -15.96 -6.58 -9.44
C VAL A 210 -15.85 -5.55 -8.32
N GLN A 211 -14.68 -4.92 -8.14
CA GLN A 211 -14.48 -3.84 -7.18
C GLN A 211 -15.42 -2.66 -7.45
N ALA A 212 -15.55 -2.22 -8.72
CA ALA A 212 -16.42 -1.13 -9.12
C ALA A 212 -17.90 -1.43 -8.81
N LEU A 213 -18.37 -2.62 -9.19
CA LEU A 213 -19.75 -3.05 -8.99
C LEU A 213 -20.07 -3.22 -7.51
N ALA A 214 -19.17 -3.81 -6.72
CA ALA A 214 -19.36 -3.96 -5.28
C ALA A 214 -19.52 -2.60 -4.59
N LEU A 215 -18.69 -1.61 -4.95
CA LEU A 215 -18.77 -0.26 -4.40
C LEU A 215 -20.00 0.52 -4.88
N ALA A 216 -20.38 0.39 -6.16
CA ALA A 216 -21.59 1.01 -6.69
C ALA A 216 -22.84 0.45 -6.00
N LEU A 217 -22.91 -0.87 -5.81
CA LEU A 217 -24.01 -1.51 -5.08
C LEU A 217 -24.01 -1.10 -3.61
N LEU A 218 -22.86 -1.10 -2.93
CA LEU A 218 -22.75 -0.60 -1.54
C LEU A 218 -23.30 0.81 -1.39
N SER A 219 -23.06 1.67 -2.38
CA SER A 219 -23.56 3.06 -2.35
C SER A 219 -25.09 3.15 -2.34
N ILE A 220 -25.79 2.10 -2.77
CA ILE A 220 -27.26 2.03 -2.84
C ILE A 220 -27.84 1.26 -1.64
N VAL A 221 -27.22 0.14 -1.25
CA VAL A 221 -27.77 -0.79 -0.25
C VAL A 221 -27.04 -0.78 1.10
N ALA A 222 -26.17 0.21 1.36
CA ALA A 222 -25.35 0.27 2.58
C ALA A 222 -26.12 0.08 3.90
N ARG A 223 -27.39 0.46 3.97
CA ARG A 223 -28.23 0.34 5.18
C ARG A 223 -28.71 -1.08 5.47
N THR A 224 -28.60 -2.00 4.51
CA THR A 224 -29.04 -3.39 4.67
C THR A 224 -27.83 -4.27 4.99
N THR A 225 -27.57 -4.51 6.28
CA THR A 225 -26.37 -5.21 6.78
C THR A 225 -26.14 -6.56 6.12
N ILE A 226 -27.20 -7.34 5.90
CA ILE A 226 -27.16 -8.66 5.26
C ILE A 226 -26.56 -8.60 3.85
N VAL A 227 -26.76 -7.50 3.13
CA VAL A 227 -26.24 -7.31 1.76
C VAL A 227 -24.91 -6.56 1.77
N ALA A 228 -24.76 -5.57 2.66
CA ALA A 228 -23.56 -4.75 2.74
C ALA A 228 -22.31 -5.57 3.15
N ILE A 229 -22.42 -6.51 4.09
CA ILE A 229 -21.28 -7.31 4.54
C ILE A 229 -20.70 -8.17 3.38
N PRO A 230 -21.49 -8.99 2.66
CA PRO A 230 -20.99 -9.71 1.49
C PRO A 230 -20.35 -8.80 0.43
N LEU A 231 -20.92 -7.62 0.18
CA LEU A 231 -20.35 -6.67 -0.78
C LEU A 231 -19.02 -6.09 -0.31
N LEU A 232 -18.86 -5.80 0.98
CA LEU A 232 -17.58 -5.36 1.57
C LEU A 232 -16.52 -6.47 1.45
N MET A 233 -16.91 -7.72 1.70
CA MET A 233 -16.02 -8.87 1.53
C MET A 233 -15.60 -9.05 0.06
N LEU A 234 -16.56 -8.94 -0.86
CA LEU A 234 -16.31 -9.02 -2.30
C LEU A 234 -15.39 -7.89 -2.77
N TRP A 235 -15.62 -6.67 -2.29
CA TRP A 235 -14.78 -5.51 -2.55
C TRP A 235 -13.33 -5.73 -2.08
N ALA A 236 -13.13 -6.21 -0.85
CA ALA A 236 -11.80 -6.50 -0.31
C ALA A 236 -11.09 -7.61 -1.10
N ILE A 237 -11.78 -8.71 -1.41
CA ILE A 237 -11.23 -9.79 -2.25
C ILE A 237 -10.80 -9.25 -3.61
N ALA A 238 -11.64 -8.45 -4.26
CA ALA A 238 -11.39 -7.92 -5.58
C ALA A 238 -10.20 -6.93 -5.58
N ALA A 239 -10.14 -6.01 -4.62
CA ALA A 239 -9.06 -5.05 -4.48
C ALA A 239 -7.70 -5.75 -4.25
N TRP A 240 -7.66 -6.81 -3.45
CA TRP A 240 -6.42 -7.54 -3.14
C TRP A 240 -6.06 -8.63 -4.16
N THR A 241 -6.98 -9.03 -5.02
CA THR A 241 -6.68 -9.83 -6.22
C THR A 241 -5.75 -9.06 -7.18
N PHE A 242 -5.93 -7.74 -7.26
CA PHE A 242 -5.16 -6.88 -8.17
C PHE A 242 -3.65 -6.88 -7.90
N GLY A 243 -3.24 -6.81 -6.63
CA GLY A 243 -1.83 -6.58 -6.24
C GLY A 243 -0.84 -7.60 -6.82
N PRO A 244 -0.98 -8.90 -6.50
CA PRO A 244 -0.08 -9.94 -7.01
C PRO A 244 -0.10 -10.04 -8.54
N THR A 245 -1.28 -9.97 -9.15
CA THR A 245 -1.44 -10.00 -10.61
C THR A 245 -0.74 -8.81 -11.27
N GLN A 246 -0.80 -7.63 -10.66
CA GLN A 246 -0.20 -6.41 -11.20
C GLN A 246 1.33 -6.41 -11.04
N ASN A 247 1.84 -6.93 -9.93
CA ASN A 247 3.27 -7.16 -9.78
C ASN A 247 3.78 -8.09 -10.88
N TYR A 248 3.10 -9.22 -11.11
CA TYR A 248 3.44 -10.14 -12.19
C TYR A 248 3.37 -9.47 -13.58
N ASN A 249 2.33 -8.68 -13.85
CA ASN A 249 2.19 -7.90 -15.07
C ASN A 249 3.41 -7.00 -15.31
N LEU A 250 3.83 -6.24 -14.29
CA LEU A 250 5.00 -5.36 -14.41
C LEU A 250 6.30 -6.12 -14.65
N LEU A 251 6.51 -7.25 -13.97
CA LEU A 251 7.67 -8.11 -14.21
C LEU A 251 7.72 -8.60 -15.66
N SER A 252 6.57 -8.94 -16.24
CA SER A 252 6.49 -9.37 -17.64
C SER A 252 6.77 -8.24 -18.66
N LEU A 253 6.63 -6.97 -18.27
CA LEU A 253 6.85 -5.83 -19.16
C LEU A 253 8.32 -5.42 -19.31
N ALA A 254 9.14 -5.62 -18.27
CA ALA A 254 10.58 -5.39 -18.33
C ALA A 254 11.31 -6.28 -17.28
N PRO A 255 11.53 -7.57 -17.59
CA PRO A 255 12.16 -8.52 -16.67
C PRO A 255 13.53 -8.04 -16.16
N GLU A 256 14.28 -7.34 -17.02
CA GLU A 256 15.60 -6.76 -16.72
C GLU A 256 15.56 -5.65 -15.66
N ALA A 257 14.39 -5.04 -15.42
CA ALA A 257 14.19 -3.94 -14.49
C ALA A 257 13.20 -4.29 -13.35
N SER A 258 12.94 -5.58 -13.12
CA SER A 258 11.93 -6.08 -12.18
C SER A 258 11.97 -5.42 -10.79
N GLY A 259 13.17 -5.31 -10.19
CA GLY A 259 13.32 -4.67 -8.87
C GLY A 259 12.94 -3.19 -8.85
N ILE A 260 13.28 -2.45 -9.92
CA ILE A 260 12.92 -1.03 -10.06
C ILE A 260 11.41 -0.90 -10.27
N LEU A 261 10.81 -1.79 -11.08
CA LEU A 261 9.37 -1.74 -11.35
C LEU A 261 8.52 -2.07 -10.13
N LEU A 262 8.92 -3.04 -9.30
CA LEU A 262 8.23 -3.33 -8.03
C LEU A 262 8.35 -2.16 -7.04
N SER A 263 9.52 -1.50 -7.00
CA SER A 263 9.74 -0.30 -6.18
C SER A 263 8.86 0.88 -6.66
N LEU A 264 8.81 1.12 -7.98
CA LEU A 264 7.92 2.12 -8.56
C LEU A 264 6.46 1.77 -8.29
N ASN A 265 6.04 0.51 -8.48
CA ASN A 265 4.68 0.10 -8.18
C ASN A 265 4.30 0.39 -6.73
N SER A 266 5.16 -0.02 -5.79
CA SER A 266 4.98 0.24 -4.36
C SER A 266 4.84 1.74 -4.09
N THR A 267 5.62 2.58 -4.77
CA THR A 267 5.47 4.05 -4.70
C THR A 267 4.07 4.51 -5.15
N PHE A 268 3.58 4.00 -6.28
CA PHE A 268 2.24 4.33 -6.78
C PHE A 268 1.10 3.79 -5.90
N VAL A 269 1.29 2.63 -5.25
CA VAL A 269 0.37 2.11 -4.21
C VAL A 269 0.30 3.11 -3.04
N GLN A 270 1.44 3.54 -2.51
CA GLN A 270 1.49 4.48 -1.39
C GLN A 270 0.91 5.86 -1.76
N LEU A 271 1.18 6.35 -2.97
CA LEU A 271 0.55 7.56 -3.49
C LEU A 271 -0.97 7.40 -3.62
N GLY A 272 -1.44 6.24 -4.05
CA GLY A 272 -2.87 5.92 -4.12
C GLY A 272 -3.51 5.92 -2.73
N PHE A 273 -2.86 5.30 -1.74
CA PHE A 273 -3.31 5.36 -0.35
C PHE A 273 -3.40 6.79 0.18
N ALA A 274 -2.35 7.59 -0.02
CA ALA A 274 -2.32 8.98 0.42
C ALA A 274 -3.42 9.82 -0.25
N ALA A 275 -3.56 9.70 -1.57
CA ALA A 275 -4.57 10.43 -2.34
C ALA A 275 -5.99 10.00 -1.97
N GLY A 276 -6.26 8.70 -1.85
CA GLY A 276 -7.59 8.21 -1.47
C GLY A 276 -7.97 8.57 -0.03
N ALA A 277 -7.04 8.50 0.92
CA ALA A 277 -7.27 9.01 2.27
C ALA A 277 -7.57 10.52 2.27
N GLY A 278 -6.80 11.31 1.52
CA GLY A 278 -7.01 12.76 1.42
C GLY A 278 -8.35 13.13 0.78
N ILE A 279 -8.69 12.51 -0.36
CA ILE A 279 -9.97 12.72 -1.05
C ILE A 279 -11.14 12.30 -0.14
N GLY A 280 -11.01 11.17 0.56
CA GLY A 280 -12.01 10.70 1.53
C GLY A 280 -12.18 11.68 2.69
N GLY A 281 -11.10 12.27 3.19
CA GLY A 281 -11.16 13.27 4.25
C GLY A 281 -11.90 14.53 3.85
N ILE A 282 -11.67 15.03 2.63
CA ILE A 282 -12.41 16.17 2.07
C ILE A 282 -13.90 15.80 1.92
N ALA A 283 -14.19 14.62 1.37
CA ALA A 283 -15.56 14.17 1.14
C ALA A 283 -16.33 13.96 2.46
N VAL A 284 -15.72 13.32 3.46
CA VAL A 284 -16.34 13.11 4.77
C VAL A 284 -16.48 14.43 5.56
N GLY A 285 -15.53 15.36 5.38
CA GLY A 285 -15.57 16.66 6.05
C GLY A 285 -16.61 17.64 5.47
N GLY A 286 -16.97 17.52 4.19
CA GLY A 286 -17.91 18.41 3.49
C GLY A 286 -19.21 17.75 2.99
N SER A 287 -19.36 16.44 3.09
CA SER A 287 -20.51 15.67 2.58
C SER A 287 -20.84 14.48 3.48
N SER A 288 -21.71 13.57 3.03
CA SER A 288 -22.02 12.33 3.74
C SER A 288 -20.88 11.30 3.60
N ILE A 289 -20.63 10.54 4.67
CA ILE A 289 -19.79 9.34 4.68
C ILE A 289 -20.14 8.33 3.57
N LEU A 290 -21.38 8.33 3.06
CA LEU A 290 -21.79 7.51 1.92
C LEU A 290 -21.07 7.86 0.61
N ALA A 291 -20.56 9.09 0.48
CA ALA A 291 -19.85 9.54 -0.71
C ALA A 291 -18.57 8.74 -0.98
N ILE A 292 -17.95 8.13 0.04
CA ILE A 292 -16.71 7.37 -0.13
C ILE A 292 -16.90 6.17 -1.06
N CYS A 293 -18.07 5.51 -1.04
CA CYS A 293 -18.35 4.36 -1.91
C CYS A 293 -18.51 4.82 -3.37
N TRP A 294 -19.18 5.95 -3.61
CA TRP A 294 -19.30 6.55 -4.94
C TRP A 294 -17.96 7.01 -5.50
N ILE A 295 -17.15 7.69 -4.69
CA ILE A 295 -15.80 8.12 -5.09
C ILE A 295 -14.94 6.90 -5.39
N GLY A 296 -15.00 5.88 -4.54
CA GLY A 296 -14.29 4.62 -4.75
C GLY A 296 -14.69 3.95 -6.06
N ALA A 297 -16.00 3.84 -6.34
CA ALA A 297 -16.53 3.26 -7.57
C ALA A 297 -16.10 4.06 -8.82
N ALA A 298 -16.24 5.38 -8.79
CA ALA A 298 -15.83 6.26 -9.88
C ALA A 298 -14.32 6.15 -10.18
N THR A 299 -13.50 6.08 -9.13
CA THR A 299 -12.05 6.03 -9.30
C THR A 299 -11.58 4.70 -9.88
N VAL A 300 -12.14 3.57 -9.44
CA VAL A 300 -11.79 2.27 -10.05
C VAL A 300 -12.37 2.14 -11.47
N PHE A 301 -13.49 2.79 -11.77
CA PHE A 301 -14.00 2.86 -13.14
C PHE A 301 -13.04 3.60 -14.09
N VAL A 302 -12.39 4.66 -13.61
CA VAL A 302 -11.29 5.31 -14.35
C VAL A 302 -10.15 4.31 -14.58
N ALA A 303 -9.78 3.52 -13.57
CA ALA A 303 -8.76 2.48 -13.72
C ALA A 303 -9.12 1.44 -14.79
N VAL A 304 -10.37 0.97 -14.83
CA VAL A 304 -10.89 0.06 -15.87
C VAL A 304 -10.79 0.69 -17.26
N SER A 305 -11.14 1.97 -17.38
CA SER A 305 -11.08 2.71 -18.65
C SER A 305 -9.63 2.83 -19.16
N VAL A 306 -8.70 3.19 -18.28
CA VAL A 306 -7.26 3.28 -18.59
C VAL A 306 -6.70 1.91 -18.98
N ALA A 307 -7.06 0.86 -18.24
CA ALA A 307 -6.62 -0.51 -18.54
C ALA A 307 -7.16 -1.00 -19.89
N SER A 308 -8.42 -0.70 -20.22
CA SER A 308 -9.04 -1.09 -21.48
C SER A 308 -8.35 -0.45 -22.68
N VAL A 309 -7.95 0.82 -22.57
CA VAL A 309 -7.14 1.51 -23.59
C VAL A 309 -5.76 0.86 -23.74
N SER A 310 -5.09 0.56 -22.62
CA SER A 310 -3.76 -0.07 -22.60
C SER A 310 -3.73 -1.47 -23.25
N PHE A 311 -4.71 -2.33 -22.90
CA PHE A 311 -4.83 -3.66 -23.48
C PHE A 311 -5.36 -3.63 -24.93
N GLY A 312 -6.23 -2.68 -25.25
CA GLY A 312 -6.71 -2.43 -26.62
C GLY A 312 -5.57 -2.04 -27.58
N LEU A 313 -4.67 -1.14 -27.15
CA LEU A 313 -3.48 -0.77 -27.91
C LEU A 313 -2.55 -1.96 -28.18
N THR A 314 -2.44 -2.89 -27.23
CA THR A 314 -1.57 -4.08 -27.36
C THR A 314 -2.03 -5.03 -28.47
N ARG A 315 -3.36 -5.17 -28.70
CA ARG A 315 -3.91 -5.93 -29.83
C ARG A 315 -3.64 -5.27 -31.18
N THR A 316 -3.65 -3.94 -31.26
CA THR A 316 -3.48 -3.19 -32.52
C THR A 316 -2.02 -3.19 -32.99
N PHE A 317 -1.06 -3.09 -32.08
CA PHE A 317 0.38 -3.17 -32.42
C PHE A 317 0.81 -4.58 -32.85
N SER A 318 0.27 -5.65 -32.25
CA SER A 318 0.56 -7.03 -32.66
C SER A 318 0.03 -7.37 -34.06
N LYS A 319 -1.06 -6.73 -34.51
CA LYS A 319 -1.58 -6.91 -35.88
C LYS A 319 -0.75 -6.19 -36.94
N ARG A 320 -0.10 -5.07 -36.61
CA ARG A 320 0.76 -4.31 -37.53
C ARG A 320 2.19 -4.87 -37.68
N ALA A 321 2.64 -5.69 -36.74
CA ALA A 321 3.96 -6.33 -36.82
C ALA A 321 3.96 -7.66 -37.61
N ASN A 322 2.77 -8.21 -37.86
CA ASN A 322 2.56 -9.50 -38.53
C ASN A 322 1.85 -9.36 -39.91
N GLY A 323 1.74 -8.14 -40.44
CA GLY A 323 1.18 -7.85 -41.77
C GLY A 323 2.06 -6.86 -42.49
#